data_AF-A0A9D4K594-F1
#
_entry.id   AF-A0A9D4K594-F1
#
_cell.length_a   1.000
_cell.length_b   1.000
_cell.length_c   1.000
_cell.angle_alpha   90.00
_cell.angle_beta   90.00
_cell.angle_gamma   90.00
#
_symmetry.space_group_name_H-M   'P 1'
#
loop_
_entity.id
_entity.type
_entity.pdbx_description
1 polymer ?
#
loop_
_entity_poly.entity_id
_entity_poly.type
_entity_poly.pdbx_seq_one_letter_code
_entity_poly.pdbx_strand_id
1 'polypeptide(L)'
;MVTTISQSFYESVQPKPTLHSIEELSVTGANGIEIPYIGYIKVSITFADITEQIFHVPFLVVSDTDFYLAVPMIVGTNVLHFLQALECEDIPPA
;
A
#
# COMPACT_ATOMS: atom_id res chain seq x y z
N MET A 1 -9.32 -1.48 3.65
CA MET A 1 -8.03 -2.19 3.78
C MET A 1 -6.94 -1.21 3.33
N VAL A 2 -5.80 -1.13 4.02
CA VAL A 2 -4.73 -0.16 3.69
C VAL A 2 -3.55 -0.89 3.04
N THR A 3 -2.86 -0.24 2.10
CA THR A 3 -1.64 -0.79 1.49
C THR A 3 -0.54 -0.91 2.53
N THR A 4 0.10 -2.08 2.58
CA THR A 4 1.20 -2.38 3.51
C THR A 4 2.42 -2.85 2.75
N ILE A 5 3.62 -2.50 3.23
CA ILE A 5 4.88 -3.08 2.78
C ILE A 5 5.67 -3.63 3.97
N SER A 6 6.44 -4.68 3.74
CA SER A 6 7.32 -5.24 4.76
C SER A 6 8.47 -4.29 5.09
N GLN A 7 8.94 -4.33 6.33
CA GLN A 7 10.07 -3.52 6.80
C GLN A 7 11.34 -3.82 5.98
N SER A 8 11.63 -5.09 5.75
CA SER A 8 12.74 -5.54 4.91
C SER A 8 12.68 -4.95 3.49
N PHE A 9 11.49 -4.93 2.88
CA PHE A 9 11.30 -4.31 1.56
C PHE A 9 11.54 -2.81 1.62
N TYR A 10 10.94 -2.11 2.60
CA TYR A 10 11.18 -0.68 2.82
C TYR A 10 12.67 -0.34 2.98
N GLU A 11 13.42 -1.17 3.70
CA GLU A 11 14.86 -0.98 3.91
C GLU A 11 15.69 -1.16 2.63
N SER A 12 15.21 -1.95 1.66
CA SER A 12 15.90 -2.21 0.40
C SER A 12 15.76 -1.10 -0.64
N VAL A 13 14.73 -0.24 -0.52
CA VAL A 13 14.41 0.78 -1.54
C VAL A 13 15.34 1.99 -1.45
N GLN A 14 15.83 2.45 -2.61
CA GLN A 14 16.57 3.70 -2.75
C GLN A 14 16.04 4.59 -3.89
N PRO A 15 15.92 5.92 -3.67
CA PRO A 15 16.14 6.62 -2.41
C PRO A 15 15.10 6.24 -1.35
N LYS A 16 15.54 6.10 -0.10
CA LYS A 16 14.69 5.62 0.99
C LYS A 16 13.63 6.67 1.35
N PRO A 17 12.31 6.36 1.25
CA PRO A 17 11.26 7.30 1.62
C PRO A 17 11.31 7.64 3.11
N THR A 18 10.95 8.88 3.46
CA THR A 18 10.84 9.30 4.87
C THR A 18 9.73 8.50 5.56
N LEU A 19 10.10 7.84 6.66
CA LEU A 19 9.15 7.17 7.55
C LEU A 19 8.53 8.20 8.49
N HIS A 20 7.20 8.22 8.54
CA HIS A 20 6.42 9.09 9.41
C HIS A 20 5.73 8.27 10.50
N SER A 21 5.74 8.78 11.73
CA SER A 21 4.98 8.19 12.85
C SER A 21 3.48 8.47 12.71
N ILE A 22 2.66 7.54 13.19
CA ILE A 22 1.22 7.70 13.43
C ILE A 22 0.94 7.10 14.80
N GLU A 23 0.34 7.89 15.70
CA GLU A 23 0.14 7.49 17.10
C GLU A 23 -1.28 6.97 17.37
N GLU A 24 -2.26 7.27 16.51
CA GLU A 24 -3.70 7.05 16.80
C GLU A 24 -4.41 6.13 15.79
N LEU A 25 -3.68 5.28 15.06
CA LEU A 25 -4.28 4.31 14.13
C LEU A 25 -4.13 2.89 14.65
N SER A 26 -5.24 2.16 14.83
CA SER A 26 -5.20 0.71 15.02
C SER A 26 -5.56 0.03 13.71
N VAL A 27 -4.79 -0.98 13.33
CA VAL A 27 -4.98 -1.71 12.07
C VAL A 27 -5.23 -3.16 12.42
N THR A 28 -6.38 -3.70 12.01
CA THR A 28 -6.73 -5.09 12.27
C THR A 28 -6.73 -5.89 10.98
N GLY A 29 -6.05 -7.03 11.00
CA GLY A 29 -6.07 -8.01 9.91
C GLY A 29 -7.41 -8.74 9.83
N ALA A 30 -7.63 -9.45 8.71
CA ALA A 30 -8.87 -10.20 8.49
C ALA A 30 -9.11 -11.32 9.53
N ASN A 31 -8.05 -11.78 10.19
CA ASN A 31 -8.09 -12.75 11.29
C ASN A 31 -8.43 -12.12 12.66
N GLY A 32 -8.73 -10.82 12.71
CA GLY A 32 -9.01 -10.10 13.95
C GLY A 32 -7.76 -9.74 14.76
N ILE A 33 -6.56 -10.04 14.26
CA ILE A 33 -5.30 -9.73 14.93
C ILE A 33 -4.85 -8.32 14.56
N GLU A 34 -4.39 -7.55 15.54
CA GLU A 34 -3.79 -6.24 15.30
C GLU A 34 -2.47 -6.38 14.54
N ILE A 35 -2.30 -5.58 13.50
CA ILE A 35 -1.11 -5.57 12.65
C ILE A 35 -0.14 -4.54 13.22
N PRO A 36 1.01 -4.98 13.77
CA PRO A 36 2.03 -4.04 14.20
C PRO A 36 2.64 -3.33 12.98
N TYR A 37 2.69 -2.00 13.06
CA TYR A 37 3.33 -1.16 12.05
C TYR A 37 4.29 -0.17 12.72
N ILE A 38 5.36 0.20 11.99
CA ILE A 38 6.39 1.12 12.48
C ILE A 38 6.13 2.56 12.06
N GLY A 39 5.23 2.76 11.09
CA GLY A 39 4.83 4.06 10.59
C GLY A 39 4.25 3.95 9.18
N TYR A 40 4.24 5.07 8.48
CA TYR A 40 3.83 5.13 7.08
C TYR A 40 4.83 5.92 6.24
N ILE A 41 4.83 5.63 4.94
CA ILE A 41 5.58 6.39 3.95
C ILE A 41 4.60 6.99 2.94
N LYS A 42 4.97 8.13 2.36
CA LYS A 42 4.25 8.73 1.23
C LYS A 42 4.98 8.36 -0.05
N VAL A 43 4.29 7.67 -0.96
CA VAL A 43 4.88 7.19 -2.20
C VAL A 43 4.08 7.63 -3.41
N SER A 44 4.78 7.74 -4.52
CA SER A 44 4.22 7.86 -5.86
C SER A 44 4.33 6.50 -6.52
N ILE A 45 3.21 5.93 -6.94
CA ILE A 45 3.17 4.64 -7.63
C ILE A 45 2.50 4.77 -8.99
N THR A 46 2.87 3.88 -9.90
CA THR A 46 2.20 3.67 -11.17
C THR A 46 2.03 2.17 -11.36
N PHE A 47 1.03 1.78 -12.13
CA PHE A 47 0.77 0.39 -12.46
C PHE A 47 1.14 0.17 -13.91
N ALA A 48 2.36 -0.33 -14.12
CA ALA A 48 2.82 -0.74 -15.44
C ALA A 48 1.77 -1.65 -16.09
N ASP A 49 1.56 -1.46 -17.39
CA ASP A 49 0.59 -2.18 -18.21
C ASP A 49 -0.90 -1.95 -17.87
N ILE A 50 -1.22 -1.13 -16.87
CA ILE A 50 -2.59 -0.72 -16.54
C ILE A 50 -2.83 0.75 -16.86
N THR A 51 -1.95 1.64 -16.38
CA THR A 51 -2.10 3.08 -16.56
C THR A 51 -0.77 3.81 -16.40
N GLU A 52 -0.58 4.87 -17.19
CA GLU A 52 0.54 5.82 -17.01
C GLU A 52 0.28 6.82 -15.86
N GLN A 53 -0.92 6.80 -15.28
CA GLN A 53 -1.26 7.69 -14.17
C GLN A 53 -0.42 7.38 -12.93
N ILE A 54 0.02 8.45 -12.26
CA ILE A 54 0.76 8.39 -11.01
C ILE A 54 -0.20 8.65 -9.85
N PHE A 55 -0.21 7.76 -8.87
CA PHE A 55 -1.01 7.87 -7.66
C PHE A 55 -0.13 8.21 -6.46
N HIS A 56 -0.56 9.18 -5.67
CA HIS A 56 0.10 9.60 -4.44
C HIS A 56 -0.66 9.07 -3.23
N VAL A 57 -0.10 8.07 -2.56
CA VAL A 57 -0.82 7.28 -1.57
C VAL A 57 0.08 6.93 -0.38
N PRO A 58 -0.48 6.84 0.84
CA PRO A 58 0.26 6.39 2.00
C PRO A 58 0.33 4.86 2.05
N PHE A 59 1.52 4.33 2.33
CA PHE A 59 1.74 2.91 2.59
C PHE A 59 2.15 2.73 4.05
N LEU A 60 1.55 1.77 4.75
CA LEU A 60 2.03 1.39 6.07
C LEU A 60 3.26 0.50 5.95
N VAL A 61 4.26 0.75 6.78
CA VAL A 61 5.40 -0.15 6.92
C VAL A 61 5.15 -1.06 8.11
N VAL A 62 5.02 -2.35 7.84
CA VAL A 62 4.70 -3.37 8.84
C VAL A 62 5.94 -4.17 9.22
N SER A 63 6.00 -4.64 10.46
CA SER A 63 7.10 -5.50 10.91
C SER A 63 7.15 -6.77 10.07
N ASP A 64 8.36 -7.26 9.81
CA ASP A 64 8.53 -8.51 9.08
C ASP A 64 7.89 -9.68 9.84
N THR A 65 7.13 -10.49 9.10
CA THR A 65 6.60 -11.79 9.55
C THR A 65 6.90 -12.81 8.46
N ASP A 66 6.78 -14.10 8.75
CA ASP A 66 6.94 -15.16 7.72
C ASP A 66 6.07 -14.89 6.48
N PHE A 67 4.87 -14.32 6.67
CA PHE A 67 4.00 -13.90 5.58
C PHE A 67 4.58 -12.72 4.80
N TYR A 68 4.98 -11.65 5.48
CA TYR A 68 5.48 -10.42 4.84
C TYR A 68 6.86 -10.59 4.17
N LEU A 69 7.62 -11.61 4.55
CA LEU A 69 8.84 -12.00 3.83
C LEU A 69 8.54 -12.66 2.48
N ALA A 70 7.46 -13.45 2.39
CA ALA A 70 7.02 -14.07 1.15
C ALA A 70 6.21 -13.09 0.26
N VAL A 71 5.50 -12.15 0.88
CA VAL A 71 4.64 -11.15 0.22
C VAL A 71 5.06 -9.76 0.70
N PRO A 72 6.01 -9.09 0.02
CA PRO A 72 6.61 -7.84 0.49
C PRO A 72 5.65 -6.64 0.42
N MET A 73 4.52 -6.77 -0.29
CA MET A 73 3.52 -5.72 -0.44
C MET A 73 2.12 -6.31 -0.55
N ILE A 74 1.15 -5.71 0.13
CA ILE A 74 -0.29 -5.95 -0.06
C ILE A 74 -0.92 -4.65 -0.49
N VAL A 75 -1.59 -4.64 -1.65
CA VAL A 75 -2.31 -3.47 -2.16
C VAL A 75 -3.68 -3.37 -1.50
N GLY A 76 -3.92 -2.27 -0.79
CA GLY A 76 -5.18 -1.99 -0.10
C GLY A 76 -6.19 -1.21 -0.95
N THR A 77 -7.37 -1.00 -0.38
CA THR A 77 -8.45 -0.27 -1.04
C THR A 77 -8.14 1.21 -1.27
N ASN A 78 -7.22 1.79 -0.48
CA ASN A 78 -6.71 3.16 -0.69
C ASN A 78 -5.93 3.33 -2.00
N VAL A 79 -5.62 2.23 -2.69
CA VAL A 79 -5.01 2.21 -4.01
C VAL A 79 -5.96 1.63 -5.05
N LEU A 80 -6.61 0.50 -4.74
CA LEU A 80 -7.50 -0.19 -5.68
C LEU A 80 -8.65 0.67 -6.19
N HIS A 81 -9.16 1.61 -5.38
CA HIS A 81 -10.27 2.46 -5.83
C HIS A 81 -9.90 3.35 -7.02
N PHE A 82 -8.62 3.68 -7.21
CA PHE A 82 -8.16 4.43 -8.38
C PHE A 82 -8.19 3.57 -9.64
N LEU A 83 -7.80 2.30 -9.52
CA LEU A 83 -7.83 1.36 -10.65
C LEU A 83 -9.26 1.05 -11.09
N GLN A 84 -10.17 0.86 -10.13
CA GLN A 84 -11.59 0.66 -10.43
C GLN A 84 -12.22 1.85 -11.15
N ALA A 85 -11.81 3.08 -10.80
CA ALA A 85 -12.31 4.27 -11.48
C ALA A 85 -11.86 4.31 -12.96
N LEU A 86 -10.65 3.84 -13.25
CA LEU A 86 -10.13 3.77 -14.63
C LEU A 86 -10.87 2.72 -15.47
N GLU A 87 -11.18 1.55 -14.91
CA GLU A 87 -11.93 0.50 -15.63
C GLU A 87 -13.39 0.91 -15.94
N CYS A 88 -13.97 1.84 -15.17
CA CYS A 88 -15.33 2.34 -15.39
C CYS A 88 -15.45 3.38 -16.51
N GLU A 89 -14.34 3.97 -17.00
CA GLU A 89 -14.39 4.92 -18.12
C GLU A 89 -14.57 4.23 -19.49
N ASP A 90 -14.52 2.90 -19.54
CA ASP A 90 -14.66 2.10 -20.77
C ASP A 90 -16.11 1.65 -21.08
N ILE A 91 -17.12 2.12 -20.35
CA ILE A 91 -18.53 1.80 -20.67
C ILE A 91 -19.07 2.85 -21.67
N PRO A 92 -19.25 2.52 -22.97
CA PRO A 92 -19.84 3.45 -23.91
C PRO A 92 -21.28 3.81 -23.49
N PRO A 93 -21.72 5.06 -23.70
CA PRO A 93 -23.10 5.44 -23.43
C PRO A 93 -24.05 4.61 -24.30
N ALA A 94 -25.10 4.08 -23.66
CA ALA A 94 -26.17 3.30 -24.29
C ALA A 94 -27.01 4.10 -25.28
#